data_AF-A0A9E5TF70-F1
#
_entry.id   AF-A0A9E5TF70-F1
#
_cell.length_a   1.000
_cell.length_b   1.000
_cell.length_c   1.000
_cell.angle_alpha   90.00
_cell.angle_beta   90.00
_cell.angle_gamma   90.00
#
_symmetry.space_group_name_H-M   'P 1'
#
loop_
_entity.id
_entity.type
_entity.pdbx_description
1 polymer ?
#
loop_
_entity_poly.entity_id
_entity_poly.type
_entity_poly.pdbx_seq_one_letter_code
_entity_poly.pdbx_strand_id
1 'polypeptide(L)'
;MRRKGTFISWSTFPCFYAVNASRSSYQEEWRAGILDRVQKRVLDILANNGPLMTKELRLAYGPPGKGNTRRVKRALEELQRVFRVCAAGGDTEGWSHHRWDLVEHWVPERYLRRGQTMDPGQAGAAIIKHYLRIVGASTLAEMCWLFSWSREAVESFLKGIKGLREVEIEGLKGRFLTLRPLLKVLKKT
;
A
#
# COMPACT_ATOMS: atom_id res chain seq x y z
N MET A 1 -3.88 -0.27 -3.62
CA MET A 1 -4.01 0.48 -4.89
C MET A 1 -5.48 0.81 -5.13
N ARG A 2 -5.84 2.03 -5.54
CA ARG A 2 -7.26 2.48 -5.71
C ARG A 2 -8.20 2.12 -4.55
N ARG A 3 -7.69 2.12 -3.30
CA ARG A 3 -8.40 1.66 -2.10
C ARG A 3 -8.98 0.23 -2.18
N LYS A 4 -8.47 -0.61 -3.08
CA LYS A 4 -8.78 -2.03 -3.14
C LYS A 4 -7.66 -2.83 -2.47
N GLY A 5 -8.04 -3.93 -1.82
CA GLY A 5 -7.09 -4.95 -1.35
C GLY A 5 -6.27 -5.46 -2.54
N THR A 6 -4.96 -5.58 -2.36
CA THR A 6 -4.05 -5.98 -3.43
C THR A 6 -2.93 -6.82 -2.86
N PHE A 7 -2.57 -7.90 -3.54
CA PHE A 7 -1.39 -8.69 -3.21
C PHE A 7 -0.11 -7.96 -3.62
N ILE A 8 0.92 -8.02 -2.78
CA ILE A 8 2.23 -7.45 -3.05
C ILE A 8 3.24 -8.59 -2.97
N SER A 9 4.04 -8.78 -4.03
CA SER A 9 5.09 -9.78 -4.02
C SER A 9 6.17 -9.41 -3.00
N TRP A 10 6.81 -10.42 -2.39
CA TRP A 10 7.90 -10.21 -1.44
C TRP A 10 9.10 -9.43 -2.01
N SER A 11 9.34 -9.53 -3.31
CA SER A 11 10.38 -8.78 -4.00
C SER A 11 10.11 -7.27 -4.02
N THR A 12 8.84 -6.86 -4.03
CA THR A 12 8.40 -5.48 -4.21
C THR A 12 7.87 -4.87 -2.91
N PHE A 13 7.50 -5.70 -1.94
CA PHE A 13 7.02 -5.27 -0.62
C PHE A 13 7.89 -4.19 0.03
N PRO A 14 9.24 -4.33 0.11
CA PRO A 14 10.08 -3.31 0.73
C PRO A 14 9.93 -1.92 0.10
N CYS A 15 9.73 -1.85 -1.23
CA CYS A 15 9.52 -0.58 -1.91
C CYS A 15 8.20 0.08 -1.48
N PHE A 16 7.10 -0.70 -1.41
CA PHE A 16 5.82 -0.16 -0.99
C PHE A 16 5.83 0.25 0.47
N TYR A 17 6.47 -0.54 1.33
CA TYR A 17 6.65 -0.20 2.74
C TYR A 17 7.45 1.10 2.89
N ALA A 18 8.57 1.25 2.18
CA ALA A 18 9.39 2.47 2.23
C ALA A 18 8.64 3.76 1.86
N VAL A 19 7.70 3.66 0.91
CA VAL A 19 6.94 4.82 0.42
C VAL A 19 5.72 5.14 1.27
N ASN A 20 5.04 4.13 1.81
CA ASN A 20 3.70 4.28 2.40
C ASN A 20 3.64 4.04 3.91
N ALA A 21 4.61 3.32 4.47
CA ALA A 21 4.67 3.11 5.92
C ALA A 21 5.26 4.36 6.58
N SER A 22 4.68 4.71 7.72
CA SER A 22 5.25 5.74 8.58
C SER A 22 6.47 5.20 9.33
N ARG A 23 7.46 6.07 9.54
CA ARG A 23 8.69 5.75 10.26
C ARG A 23 8.53 5.79 11.78
N SER A 24 7.49 6.47 12.26
CA SER A 24 7.17 6.53 13.69
C SER A 24 6.47 5.24 14.13
N SER A 25 6.55 4.93 15.41
CA SER A 25 5.67 3.95 16.04
C SER A 25 4.21 4.44 16.02
N TYR A 26 3.25 3.51 16.10
CA TYR A 26 1.84 3.92 16.13
C TYR A 26 1.48 4.66 17.43
N GLN A 27 2.24 4.46 18.52
CA GLN A 27 2.08 5.20 19.76
C GLN A 27 2.49 6.67 19.59
N GLU A 28 3.55 6.95 18.84
CA GLU A 28 3.95 8.32 18.50
C GLU A 28 2.91 8.98 17.58
N GLU A 29 2.39 8.26 16.59
CA GLU A 29 1.32 8.79 15.72
C GLU A 29 0.06 9.13 16.50
N TRP A 30 -0.30 8.32 17.50
CA TRP A 30 -1.39 8.61 18.40
C TRP A 30 -1.14 9.89 19.21
N ARG A 31 0.06 10.04 19.81
CA ARG A 31 0.42 11.27 20.55
C ARG A 31 0.42 12.50 19.65
N ALA A 32 0.78 12.33 18.37
CA ALA A 32 0.78 13.39 17.37
C ALA A 32 -0.62 13.69 16.77
N GLY A 33 -1.67 12.96 17.17
CA GLY A 33 -3.04 13.15 16.67
C GLY A 33 -3.26 12.65 15.23
N ILE A 34 -2.35 11.85 14.68
CA ILE A 34 -2.46 11.26 13.34
C ILE A 34 -3.47 10.12 13.33
N LEU A 35 -3.45 9.28 14.38
CA LEU A 35 -4.41 8.19 14.53
C LEU A 35 -5.67 8.67 15.24
N ASP A 36 -6.83 8.21 14.76
CA ASP A 36 -8.07 8.38 15.51
C ASP A 36 -8.21 7.33 16.64
N ARG A 37 -9.20 7.54 17.51
CA ARG A 37 -9.46 6.64 18.65
C ARG A 37 -9.81 5.21 18.22
N VAL A 38 -10.48 5.04 17.07
CA VAL A 38 -10.89 3.72 16.56
C VAL A 38 -9.66 2.96 16.07
N GLN A 39 -8.82 3.62 15.27
CA GLN A 39 -7.57 3.11 14.73
C GLN A 39 -6.62 2.72 15.86
N LYS A 40 -6.39 3.60 16.83
CA LYS A 40 -5.54 3.31 18.00
C LYS A 40 -6.03 2.08 18.77
N ARG A 41 -7.34 2.00 19.05
CA ARG A 41 -7.91 0.86 19.78
C ARG A 41 -7.81 -0.45 18.98
N VAL A 42 -7.99 -0.41 17.66
CA VAL A 42 -7.77 -1.59 16.80
C VAL A 42 -6.32 -2.07 16.87
N LEU A 43 -5.35 -1.15 16.79
CA LEU A 43 -3.94 -1.51 16.90
C LEU A 43 -3.59 -2.09 18.28
N ASP A 44 -4.11 -1.52 19.37
CA ASP A 44 -3.88 -2.03 20.72
C ASP A 44 -4.44 -3.43 20.93
N ILE A 45 -5.62 -3.71 20.37
CA ILE A 45 -6.22 -5.05 20.44
C ILE A 45 -5.32 -6.06 19.72
N LEU A 46 -4.86 -5.74 18.51
CA LEU A 46 -3.97 -6.63 17.75
C LEU A 46 -2.60 -6.79 18.42
N ALA A 47 -2.03 -5.71 18.97
CA ALA A 47 -0.76 -5.76 19.71
C ALA A 47 -0.84 -6.71 20.92
N ASN A 48 -1.95 -6.71 21.65
CA ASN A 48 -2.13 -7.51 22.86
C ASN A 48 -2.57 -8.96 22.60
N ASN A 49 -3.30 -9.22 21.51
CA ASN A 49 -3.93 -10.53 21.26
C ASN A 49 -3.27 -11.29 20.10
N GLY A 50 -2.40 -10.64 19.32
CA GLY A 50 -1.87 -11.20 18.08
C GLY A 50 -2.93 -11.24 16.95
N PRO A 51 -2.77 -12.15 15.97
CA PRO A 51 -3.66 -12.23 14.81
C PRO A 51 -5.10 -12.57 15.20
N LEU A 52 -6.07 -11.75 14.74
CA LEU A 52 -7.50 -11.97 15.00
C LEU A 52 -8.34 -11.98 13.73
N MET A 53 -9.34 -12.85 13.67
CA MET A 53 -10.39 -12.81 12.66
C MET A 53 -11.20 -11.52 12.78
N THR A 54 -11.76 -11.05 11.67
CA THR A 54 -12.61 -9.83 11.67
C THR A 54 -13.81 -9.93 12.63
N LYS A 55 -14.31 -11.14 12.92
CA LYS A 55 -15.36 -11.35 13.94
C LYS A 55 -14.84 -11.11 15.35
N GLU A 56 -13.69 -11.69 15.70
CA GLU A 56 -13.05 -11.59 17.00
C GLU A 56 -12.65 -10.15 17.30
N LEU A 57 -12.02 -9.49 16.31
CA LEU A 57 -11.61 -8.09 16.44
C LEU A 57 -12.79 -7.15 16.71
N ARG A 58 -13.96 -7.39 16.08
CA ARG A 58 -15.18 -6.60 16.36
C ARG A 58 -15.71 -6.81 17.76
N LEU A 59 -15.69 -8.05 18.26
CA LEU A 59 -16.13 -8.38 19.61
C LEU A 59 -15.20 -7.77 20.67
N ALA A 60 -13.89 -7.82 20.43
CA ALA A 60 -12.89 -7.20 21.29
C ALA A 60 -12.98 -5.66 21.27
N TYR A 61 -13.34 -5.07 20.13
CA TYR A 61 -13.48 -3.62 20.00
C TYR A 61 -14.67 -3.06 20.81
N GLY A 62 -15.82 -3.74 20.79
CA GLY A 62 -17.00 -3.30 21.54
C GLY A 62 -18.28 -4.08 21.22
N PRO A 63 -19.44 -3.60 21.70
CA PRO A 63 -20.71 -4.30 21.55
C PRO A 63 -21.04 -4.68 20.10
N PRO A 64 -21.60 -5.88 19.85
CA PRO A 64 -21.99 -6.30 18.50
C PRO A 64 -22.99 -5.32 17.87
N GLY A 65 -22.82 -5.03 16.58
CA GLY A 65 -23.76 -4.20 15.83
C GLY A 65 -23.24 -3.71 14.49
N LYS A 66 -24.15 -3.18 13.66
CA LYS A 66 -23.82 -2.60 12.34
C LYS A 66 -22.85 -1.41 12.48
N GLY A 67 -23.06 -0.56 13.48
CA GLY A 67 -22.20 0.59 13.76
C GLY A 67 -20.76 0.19 14.11
N ASN A 68 -20.59 -0.75 15.03
CA ASN A 68 -19.28 -1.33 15.38
C ASN A 68 -18.60 -1.92 14.14
N THR A 69 -19.33 -2.76 13.40
CA THR A 69 -18.83 -3.39 12.17
C THR A 69 -18.29 -2.38 11.17
N ARG A 70 -19.03 -1.28 10.91
CA ARG A 70 -18.61 -0.23 9.99
C ARG A 70 -17.36 0.50 10.48
N ARG A 71 -17.25 0.81 11.78
CA ARG A 71 -16.09 1.50 12.37
C ARG A 71 -14.83 0.66 12.27
N VAL A 72 -14.89 -0.61 12.69
CA VAL A 72 -13.73 -1.52 12.65
C VAL A 72 -13.28 -1.78 11.22
N LYS A 73 -14.19 -2.06 10.29
CA LYS A 73 -13.83 -2.27 8.87
C LYS A 73 -13.16 -1.05 8.27
N ARG A 74 -13.71 0.15 8.51
CA ARG A 74 -13.10 1.40 8.04
C ARG A 74 -11.70 1.61 8.61
N ALA A 75 -11.51 1.36 9.92
CA ALA A 75 -10.21 1.47 10.56
C ALA A 75 -9.20 0.47 9.96
N LEU A 76 -9.59 -0.78 9.72
CA LEU A 76 -8.75 -1.77 9.05
C LEU A 76 -8.33 -1.32 7.64
N GLU A 77 -9.26 -0.80 6.83
CA GLU A 77 -8.98 -0.29 5.48
C GLU A 77 -8.05 0.94 5.50
N GLU A 78 -8.18 1.80 6.51
CA GLU A 78 -7.32 2.97 6.71
C GLU A 78 -5.91 2.54 7.16
N LEU A 79 -5.82 1.69 8.17
CA LEU A 79 -4.56 1.19 8.73
C LEU A 79 -3.79 0.30 7.74
N GLN A 80 -4.48 -0.49 6.91
CA GLN A 80 -3.85 -1.32 5.90
C GLN A 80 -3.17 -0.47 4.81
N ARG A 81 -3.75 0.69 4.48
CA ARG A 81 -3.17 1.61 3.47
C ARG A 81 -1.82 2.18 3.89
N VAL A 82 -1.63 2.38 5.20
CA VAL A 82 -0.39 2.92 5.79
C VAL A 82 0.49 1.82 6.38
N PHE A 83 0.27 0.56 5.98
CA PHE A 83 1.09 -0.58 6.41
C PHE A 83 1.17 -0.75 7.94
N ARG A 84 0.09 -0.43 8.66
CA ARG A 84 -0.02 -0.72 10.10
C ARG A 84 -0.58 -2.11 10.35
N VAL A 85 -1.54 -2.55 9.54
CA VAL A 85 -2.13 -3.90 9.60
C VAL A 85 -2.09 -4.59 8.25
N CYS A 86 -2.08 -5.93 8.25
CA CYS A 86 -2.21 -6.73 7.04
C CYS A 86 -3.12 -7.94 7.26
N ALA A 87 -3.57 -8.55 6.15
CA ALA A 87 -4.18 -9.87 6.18
C ALA A 87 -3.08 -10.90 6.46
N ALA A 88 -3.13 -11.50 7.64
CA ALA A 88 -2.17 -12.46 8.19
C ALA A 88 -2.67 -13.91 8.03
N GLY A 89 -3.18 -14.22 6.84
CA GLY A 89 -3.87 -15.47 6.54
C GLY A 89 -5.38 -15.40 6.83
N GLY A 90 -5.98 -16.58 6.93
CA GLY A 90 -7.42 -16.76 7.13
C GLY A 90 -7.72 -18.24 7.25
N ASP A 91 -8.95 -18.55 7.62
CA ASP A 91 -9.42 -19.93 7.53
C ASP A 91 -9.78 -20.27 6.08
N THR A 92 -9.77 -21.54 5.69
CA THR A 92 -10.28 -21.98 4.37
C THR A 92 -11.69 -22.55 4.46
N GLU A 93 -12.18 -22.83 5.67
CA GLU A 93 -13.51 -23.36 5.92
C GLU A 93 -14.47 -22.27 6.45
N GLY A 94 -15.68 -22.24 5.88
CA GLY A 94 -16.68 -21.19 6.15
C GLY A 94 -16.48 -19.91 5.35
N TRP A 95 -17.38 -18.92 5.51
CA TRP A 95 -17.19 -17.55 5.02
C TRP A 95 -16.04 -16.90 5.80
N SER A 96 -14.81 -17.35 5.55
CA SER A 96 -13.67 -16.96 6.35
C SER A 96 -13.29 -15.52 6.04
N HIS A 97 -13.33 -14.72 7.09
CA HIS A 97 -12.77 -13.39 7.08
C HIS A 97 -11.26 -13.49 7.27
N HIS A 98 -10.50 -12.57 6.67
CA HIS A 98 -9.07 -12.45 6.92
C HIS A 98 -8.77 -12.41 8.43
N ARG A 99 -7.71 -13.11 8.86
CA ARG A 99 -7.00 -12.80 10.11
C ARG A 99 -6.24 -11.51 9.88
N TRP A 100 -6.32 -10.60 10.83
CA TRP A 100 -5.60 -9.33 10.80
C TRP A 100 -4.52 -9.36 11.86
N ASP A 101 -3.34 -8.89 11.50
CA ASP A 101 -2.24 -8.70 12.45
C ASP A 101 -1.53 -7.39 12.11
N LEU A 102 -0.67 -6.93 13.01
CA LEU A 102 0.25 -5.84 12.76
C LEU A 102 1.25 -6.25 11.67
N VAL A 103 1.53 -5.32 10.75
CA VAL A 103 2.53 -5.56 9.69
C VAL A 103 3.89 -5.88 10.30
N GLU A 104 4.25 -5.22 11.39
CA GLU A 104 5.53 -5.43 12.10
C GLU A 104 5.64 -6.80 12.78
N HIS A 105 4.50 -7.43 13.11
CA HIS A 105 4.47 -8.78 13.68
C HIS A 105 4.51 -9.85 12.59
N TRP A 106 3.68 -9.72 11.55
CA TRP A 106 3.49 -10.78 10.57
C TRP A 106 4.55 -10.80 9.46
N VAL A 107 5.03 -9.64 9.03
CA VAL A 107 5.97 -9.57 7.91
C VAL A 107 7.38 -10.00 8.35
N PRO A 108 8.07 -10.88 7.60
CA PRO A 108 9.42 -11.27 7.95
C PRO A 108 10.35 -10.06 8.07
N GLU A 109 11.08 -10.01 9.19
CA GLU A 109 11.89 -8.85 9.61
C GLU A 109 12.86 -8.34 8.52
N ARG A 110 13.41 -9.25 7.70
CA ARG A 110 14.28 -8.90 6.57
C ARG A 110 13.63 -7.95 5.56
N TYR A 111 12.32 -8.07 5.32
CA TYR A 111 11.60 -7.20 4.38
C TYR A 111 11.26 -5.85 5.02
N LEU A 112 10.93 -5.85 6.31
CA LEU A 112 10.71 -4.62 7.09
C LEU A 112 11.98 -3.78 7.15
N ARG A 113 13.10 -4.36 7.60
CA ARG A 113 14.39 -3.65 7.67
C ARG A 113 14.82 -3.09 6.32
N ARG A 114 14.64 -3.87 5.24
CA ARG A 114 14.92 -3.40 3.89
C ARG A 114 14.03 -2.22 3.51
N GLY A 115 12.74 -2.25 3.83
CA GLY A 115 11.84 -1.13 3.56
C GLY A 115 12.20 0.12 4.39
N GLN A 116 12.51 -0.04 5.67
CA GLN A 116 12.86 1.07 6.57
C GLN A 116 14.12 1.83 6.14
N THR A 117 15.11 1.09 5.61
CA THR A 117 16.40 1.64 5.17
C THR A 117 16.40 2.14 3.73
N MET A 118 15.37 1.83 2.94
CA MET A 118 15.27 2.30 1.56
C MET A 118 14.96 3.79 1.49
N ASP A 119 15.59 4.46 0.52
CA ASP A 119 15.19 5.81 0.13
C ASP A 119 13.79 5.77 -0.50
N PRO A 120 12.79 6.52 0.02
CA PRO A 120 11.44 6.53 -0.53
C PRO A 120 11.39 6.97 -2.00
N GLY A 121 12.28 7.87 -2.42
CA GLY A 121 12.41 8.32 -3.80
C GLY A 121 12.76 7.19 -4.76
N GLN A 122 13.82 6.45 -4.43
CA GLN A 122 14.27 5.27 -5.18
C GLN A 122 13.24 4.14 -5.14
N ALA A 123 12.58 3.92 -4.01
CA ALA A 123 11.53 2.94 -3.84
C ALA A 123 10.32 3.24 -4.73
N GLY A 124 9.84 4.49 -4.72
CA GLY A 124 8.76 4.96 -5.59
C GLY A 124 9.13 4.83 -7.08
N ALA A 125 10.35 5.22 -7.45
CA ALA A 125 10.87 5.07 -8.81
C ALA A 125 10.91 3.58 -9.24
N ALA A 126 11.25 2.67 -8.33
CA ALA A 126 11.25 1.23 -8.59
C ALA A 126 9.83 0.69 -8.84
N ILE A 127 8.85 1.13 -8.04
CA ILE A 127 7.44 0.75 -8.22
C ILE A 127 6.92 1.23 -9.57
N ILE A 128 7.13 2.51 -9.92
CA ILE A 128 6.69 3.08 -11.20
C ILE A 128 7.37 2.37 -12.38
N LYS A 129 8.68 2.10 -12.30
CA LYS A 129 9.38 1.31 -13.34
C LYS A 129 8.75 -0.08 -13.53
N HIS A 130 8.42 -0.76 -12.44
CA HIS A 130 7.80 -2.08 -12.51
C HIS A 130 6.41 -2.00 -13.15
N TYR A 131 5.60 -1.01 -12.73
CA TYR A 131 4.30 -0.73 -13.32
C TYR A 131 4.38 -0.46 -14.83
N LEU A 132 5.27 0.44 -15.26
CA LEU A 132 5.46 0.76 -16.68
C LEU A 132 5.92 -0.43 -17.53
N ARG A 133 6.66 -1.38 -16.95
CA ARG A 133 7.00 -2.63 -17.64
C ARG A 133 5.79 -3.54 -17.87
N ILE A 134 4.76 -3.44 -17.04
CA ILE A 134 3.53 -4.22 -17.16
C ILE A 134 2.59 -3.56 -18.17
N VAL A 135 2.34 -2.25 -18.03
CA VAL A 135 1.34 -1.53 -18.85
C VAL A 135 1.90 -0.95 -20.15
N GLY A 136 3.23 -0.93 -20.32
CA GLY A 136 3.89 -0.34 -21.47
C GLY A 136 4.05 1.18 -21.35
N ALA A 137 2.95 1.91 -21.13
CA ALA A 137 2.93 3.35 -20.96
C ALA A 137 1.78 3.78 -20.05
N SER A 138 1.93 4.89 -19.33
CA SER A 138 0.86 5.46 -18.50
C SER A 138 1.07 6.95 -18.28
N THR A 139 -0.02 7.67 -18.00
CA THR A 139 0.01 9.08 -17.66
C THR A 139 0.35 9.31 -16.19
N LEU A 140 0.83 10.51 -15.87
CA LEU A 140 1.05 10.93 -14.48
C LEU A 140 -0.23 10.86 -13.64
N ALA A 141 -1.38 11.23 -14.22
CA ALA A 141 -2.67 11.22 -13.53
C ALA A 141 -3.09 9.80 -13.14
N GLU A 142 -2.93 8.84 -14.05
CA GLU A 142 -3.20 7.42 -13.79
C GLU A 142 -2.31 6.87 -12.67
N MET A 143 -1.02 7.22 -12.65
CA MET A 143 -0.11 6.81 -11.59
C MET A 143 -0.54 7.38 -10.23
N CYS A 144 -0.81 8.70 -10.16
CA CYS A 144 -1.28 9.35 -8.93
C CYS A 144 -2.53 8.64 -8.39
N TRP A 145 -3.50 8.40 -9.28
CA TRP A 145 -4.75 7.77 -8.93
C TRP A 145 -4.62 6.30 -8.52
N LEU A 146 -3.82 5.52 -9.25
CA LEU A 146 -3.63 4.08 -9.01
C LEU A 146 -2.97 3.83 -7.64
N PHE A 147 -1.90 4.58 -7.36
CA PHE A 147 -1.12 4.45 -6.14
C PHE A 147 -1.65 5.30 -4.99
N SER A 148 -2.57 6.22 -5.27
CA SER A 148 -3.08 7.20 -4.30
C SER A 148 -1.96 8.07 -3.71
N TRP A 149 -0.98 8.42 -4.55
CA TRP A 149 0.12 9.32 -4.20
C TRP A 149 -0.17 10.73 -4.71
N SER A 150 0.41 11.73 -4.05
CA SER A 150 0.32 13.10 -4.53
C SER A 150 1.09 13.27 -5.84
N ARG A 151 0.74 14.32 -6.59
CA ARG A 151 1.42 14.67 -7.83
C ARG A 151 2.91 14.92 -7.60
N GLU A 152 3.23 15.65 -6.54
CA GLU A 152 4.59 16.02 -6.17
C GLU A 152 5.43 14.78 -5.86
N ALA A 153 4.86 13.80 -5.16
CA ALA A 153 5.53 12.53 -4.87
C ALA A 153 5.81 11.75 -6.17
N VAL A 154 4.82 11.60 -7.06
CA VAL A 154 5.00 10.91 -8.34
C VAL A 154 6.06 11.61 -9.19
N GLU A 155 6.00 12.95 -9.32
CA GLU A 155 6.99 13.72 -10.07
C GLU A 155 8.41 13.56 -9.50
N SER A 156 8.54 13.55 -8.17
CA SER A 156 9.81 13.27 -7.50
C SER A 156 10.34 11.86 -7.84
N PHE A 157 9.48 10.84 -7.80
CA PHE A 157 9.86 9.47 -8.15
C PHE A 157 10.28 9.32 -9.62
N LEU A 158 9.60 10.01 -10.53
CA LEU A 158 9.91 9.99 -11.97
C LEU A 158 11.32 10.53 -12.26
N LYS A 159 11.80 11.54 -11.51
CA LYS A 159 13.18 12.07 -11.64
C LYS A 159 14.25 11.00 -11.41
N GLY A 160 13.96 9.99 -10.57
CA GLY A 160 14.86 8.86 -10.30
C GLY A 160 14.88 7.78 -11.41
N ILE A 161 14.05 7.89 -12.45
CA ILE A 161 13.91 6.88 -13.49
C ILE A 161 14.79 7.21 -14.70
N LYS A 162 15.94 6.54 -14.79
CA LYS A 162 16.78 6.59 -16.00
C LYS A 162 16.05 6.01 -17.21
N GLY A 163 16.08 6.74 -18.32
CA GLY A 163 15.50 6.29 -19.58
C GLY A 163 13.99 6.45 -19.69
N LEU A 164 13.34 7.21 -18.80
CA LEU A 164 11.95 7.62 -18.97
C LEU A 164 11.82 8.49 -20.24
N ARG A 165 10.72 8.34 -20.97
CA ARG A 165 10.39 9.09 -22.19
C ARG A 165 8.92 9.48 -22.15
N GLU A 166 8.65 10.72 -22.55
CA GLU A 166 7.30 11.16 -22.88
C GLU A 166 6.99 10.74 -24.32
N VAL A 167 5.79 10.22 -24.55
CA VAL A 167 5.29 9.79 -25.85
C VAL A 167 3.84 10.15 -26.02
N GLU A 168 3.43 10.31 -27.26
CA GLU A 168 2.04 10.35 -27.68
C GLU A 168 1.66 8.97 -28.22
N ILE A 169 0.44 8.53 -27.92
CA ILE A 169 -0.09 7.24 -28.37
C ILE A 169 -1.26 7.53 -29.30
N GLU A 170 -1.21 6.98 -30.50
CA GLU A 170 -2.25 7.16 -31.50
C GLU A 170 -3.62 6.76 -30.95
N GLY A 171 -4.64 7.59 -31.19
CA GLY A 171 -5.99 7.38 -30.69
C GLY A 171 -6.21 7.68 -29.20
N LEU A 172 -5.16 8.00 -28.43
CA LEU A 172 -5.28 8.36 -27.00
C LEU A 172 -4.91 9.82 -26.76
N LYS A 173 -5.71 10.50 -25.93
CA LYS A 173 -5.43 11.88 -25.51
C LYS A 173 -4.51 11.89 -24.29
N GLY A 174 -3.50 12.74 -24.33
CA GLY A 174 -2.63 13.04 -23.19
C GLY A 174 -1.17 12.66 -23.41
N ARG A 175 -0.32 13.05 -22.45
CA ARG A 175 1.11 12.76 -22.45
C ARG A 175 1.37 11.49 -21.66
N PHE A 176 1.87 10.47 -22.34
CA PHE A 176 2.19 9.18 -21.74
C PHE A 176 3.66 9.09 -21.40
N LEU A 177 3.98 8.42 -20.31
CA LEU A 177 5.33 8.13 -19.90
C LEU A 177 5.62 6.65 -20.11
N THR A 178 6.77 6.34 -20.69
CA THR A 178 7.24 4.98 -20.93
C THR A 178 8.75 4.85 -20.71
N LEU A 179 9.26 3.63 -20.67
CA LEU A 179 10.68 3.34 -20.56
C LEU A 179 11.27 3.19 -21.96
N ARG A 180 12.44 3.81 -22.22
CA ARG A 180 13.16 3.73 -23.51
C ARG A 180 13.27 2.30 -24.09
N PRO A 181 13.54 1.24 -23.30
CA PRO A 181 13.58 -0.13 -23.81
C PRO A 181 12.25 -0.62 -24.43
N LEU A 182 11.11 -0.10 -23.98
CA LEU A 182 9.78 -0.50 -24.44
C LEU A 182 9.41 0.15 -25.79
N LEU A 183 10.05 1.25 -26.17
CA LEU A 183 9.80 1.92 -27.45
C LEU A 183 10.13 1.05 -28.68
N LYS A 184 11.08 0.12 -28.54
CA LYS A 184 11.41 -0.83 -29.62
C LYS A 184 10.30 -1.86 -29.86
N VAL A 185 9.46 -2.11 -28.85
CA VAL A 185 8.33 -3.04 -28.92
C VAL A 185 7.12 -2.34 -29.55
N LEU A 186 6.92 -1.05 -29.26
CA LEU A 186 5.80 -0.26 -29.77
C LEU A 186 5.91 0.12 -31.26
N LYS A 187 7.11 0.09 -31.85
CA LYS A 187 7.33 0.36 -33.29
C LYS A 187 7.16 -0.86 -34.20
N LYS A 188 6.78 -2.03 -33.67
CA LYS A 188 6.44 -3.23 -34.47
C LYS A 188 4.91 -3.34 -34.61
N THR A 189 4.34 -2.44 -35.39
CA THR A 189 3.02 -2.56 -36.01
C THR A 189 3.06 -1.79 -37.32
#